data_AF-A0A3B0MER8-F1
#
_entry.id   AF-A0A3B0MER8-F1
#
_cell.length_a   1.000
_cell.length_b   1.000
_cell.length_c   1.000
_cell.angle_alpha   90.00
_cell.angle_beta   90.00
_cell.angle_gamma   90.00
#
_symmetry.space_group_name_H-M   'P 1'
#
loop_
_entity.id
_entity.type
_entity.pdbx_description
1 polymer ?
#
loop_
_entity_poly.entity_id
_entity_poly.type
_entity_poly.pdbx_seq_one_letter_code
_entity_poly.pdbx_strand_id
1 'polypeptide(L)'
;MLICGSYCKTEVTHSEILFQEFKKQPPYFPFDKREQWWVVVGDTKVNKLYGIKRTSLTETNVKLDIEAPSMKGKHELTLYVVSDSYVSTDYQYKLELNVV
;
A
#
# COMPACT_ATOMS: atom_id res chain seq x y z
N MET A 1 4.13 -0.52 -15.84
CA MET A 1 2.75 -1.08 -15.89
C MET A 1 2.01 -0.35 -17.02
N LEU A 2 1.50 -1.07 -18.03
CA LEU A 2 0.73 -0.50 -19.14
C LEU A 2 -0.75 -0.78 -18.86
N ILE A 3 -1.58 0.26 -18.80
CA ILE A 3 -3.03 0.11 -18.56
C ILE A 3 -3.77 0.20 -19.88
N CYS A 4 -4.51 -0.85 -20.25
CA CYS A 4 -5.49 -0.85 -21.33
C CYS A 4 -6.87 -1.14 -20.71
N GLY A 5 -7.52 -0.12 -20.12
CA GLY A 5 -8.82 -0.25 -19.44
C GLY A 5 -8.98 0.66 -18.19
N SER A 6 -10.21 0.80 -17.69
CA SER A 6 -10.57 1.73 -16.60
C SER A 6 -9.99 1.36 -15.21
N TYR A 7 -9.44 0.15 -15.05
CA TYR A 7 -9.02 -0.42 -13.77
C TYR A 7 -7.67 -1.11 -13.93
N CYS A 8 -6.77 -0.96 -12.95
CA CYS A 8 -5.47 -1.59 -12.95
C CYS A 8 -5.29 -2.50 -11.74
N LYS A 9 -4.77 -3.72 -11.99
CA LYS A 9 -4.46 -4.67 -10.92
C LYS A 9 -2.97 -4.61 -10.61
N THR A 10 -2.60 -4.01 -9.49
CA THR A 10 -1.20 -3.96 -9.05
C THR A 10 -0.97 -5.06 -8.03
N GLU A 11 0.03 -5.89 -8.28
CA GLU A 11 0.51 -6.88 -7.31
C GLU A 11 1.72 -6.29 -6.60
N VAL A 12 1.60 -6.16 -5.28
CA VAL A 12 2.71 -5.72 -4.42
C VAL A 12 3.26 -6.97 -3.76
N THR A 13 4.47 -7.35 -4.15
CA THR A 13 5.21 -8.46 -3.52
C THR A 13 6.09 -7.90 -2.42
N HIS A 14 5.89 -8.42 -1.21
CA HIS A 14 6.60 -8.03 -0.01
C HIS A 14 7.92 -8.81 0.10
N SER A 15 8.95 -8.43 -0.67
CA SER A 15 10.13 -9.30 -0.77
C SER A 15 11.26 -9.06 0.23
N GLU A 16 11.45 -7.89 0.86
CA GLU A 16 12.64 -7.68 1.71
C GLU A 16 12.44 -6.69 2.87
N ILE A 17 11.27 -6.67 3.51
CA ILE A 17 11.18 -6.04 4.84
C ILE A 17 11.41 -7.15 5.86
N LEU A 18 12.58 -7.11 6.50
CA LEU A 18 12.88 -7.92 7.69
C LEU A 18 11.94 -7.49 8.82
N PHE A 19 10.66 -7.88 8.73
CA PHE A 19 9.75 -7.96 9.86
C PHE A 19 10.21 -9.13 10.72
N GLN A 20 11.28 -8.88 11.48
CA GLN A 20 11.48 -9.59 12.74
C GLN A 20 10.14 -9.60 13.46
N GLU A 21 9.67 -10.76 13.93
CA GLU A 21 8.38 -10.89 14.59
C GLU A 21 8.25 -9.87 15.73
N PHE A 22 7.66 -8.71 15.46
CA PHE A 22 7.27 -7.74 16.47
C PHE A 22 6.00 -8.28 17.15
N LYS A 23 6.17 -9.37 17.90
CA LYS A 23 5.14 -9.98 18.74
C LYS A 23 5.10 -9.30 20.10
N LYS A 24 5.32 -7.98 20.14
CA LYS A 24 5.35 -7.20 21.38
C LYS A 24 4.15 -6.26 21.42
N GLN A 25 3.16 -6.65 22.21
CA GLN A 25 1.96 -5.85 22.46
C GLN A 25 2.34 -4.47 23.03
N PRO A 26 1.68 -3.38 22.59
CA PRO A 26 1.91 -2.06 23.14
C PRO A 26 1.56 -2.06 24.64
N PRO A 27 2.40 -1.47 25.52
CA PRO A 27 2.21 -1.53 26.98
C PRO A 27 0.89 -0.89 27.46
N TYR A 28 0.30 0.00 26.65
CA TYR A 28 -0.92 0.73 26.97
C TYR A 28 -2.16 0.21 26.24
N PHE A 29 -2.06 -0.91 25.51
CA PHE A 29 -3.17 -1.46 24.75
C PHE A 29 -3.79 -2.65 25.50
N PRO A 30 -5.00 -2.50 26.09
CA PRO A 30 -5.54 -3.45 27.07
C PRO A 30 -6.08 -4.76 26.48
N PHE A 31 -6.14 -4.88 25.15
CA PHE A 31 -6.70 -6.05 24.47
C PHE A 31 -5.69 -6.70 23.54
N ASP A 32 -5.84 -8.00 23.27
CA ASP A 32 -5.05 -8.65 22.22
C ASP A 32 -5.42 -8.06 20.86
N LYS A 33 -4.43 -7.45 20.19
CA LYS A 33 -4.58 -6.91 18.84
C LYS A 33 -3.76 -7.73 17.87
N ARG A 34 -4.40 -8.18 16.79
CA ARG A 34 -3.68 -8.66 15.61
C ARG A 34 -3.26 -7.46 14.77
N GLU A 35 -1.99 -7.42 14.42
CA GLU A 35 -1.40 -6.40 13.58
C GLU A 35 -2.02 -6.41 12.18
N GLN A 36 -2.35 -5.22 11.68
CA GLN A 36 -2.89 -5.04 10.34
C GLN A 36 -2.17 -3.89 9.62
N TRP A 37 -2.04 -4.06 8.31
CA TRP A 37 -1.32 -3.15 7.44
C TRP A 37 -2.26 -2.55 6.41
N TRP A 38 -2.03 -1.28 6.11
CA TRP A 38 -2.72 -0.56 5.06
C TRP A 38 -1.79 -0.41 3.87
N VAL A 39 -2.21 -0.94 2.73
CA VAL A 39 -1.57 -0.73 1.43
C VAL A 39 -2.38 0.31 0.68
N VAL A 40 -1.79 1.46 0.42
CA VAL A 40 -2.47 2.65 -0.10
C VAL A 40 -1.73 3.13 -1.35
N VAL A 41 -2.46 3.44 -2.42
CA VAL A 41 -1.89 4.06 -3.63
C VAL A 41 -2.56 5.41 -3.84
N GLY A 42 -1.74 6.46 -3.91
CA GLY A 42 -2.22 7.83 -4.08
C GLY A 42 -1.23 8.72 -4.82
N ASP A 43 -1.68 9.91 -5.19
CA ASP A 43 -0.84 10.98 -5.71
C ASP A 43 -0.95 12.20 -4.79
N THR A 44 0.18 12.62 -4.23
CA THR A 44 0.28 13.74 -3.30
C THR A 44 0.16 15.10 -3.98
N LYS A 45 0.49 15.20 -5.28
CA LYS A 45 0.42 16.47 -6.03
C LYS A 45 -1.02 16.90 -6.24
N VAL A 46 -1.89 15.95 -6.55
CA VAL A 46 -3.33 16.19 -6.75
C VAL A 46 -4.18 15.79 -5.54
N ASN A 47 -3.54 15.27 -4.48
CA ASN A 47 -4.19 14.77 -3.28
C ASN A 47 -5.32 13.76 -3.58
N LYS A 48 -5.08 12.84 -4.51
CA LYS A 48 -6.04 11.81 -4.94
C LYS A 48 -5.63 10.44 -4.44
N LEU A 49 -6.57 9.73 -3.81
CA LEU A 49 -6.46 8.32 -3.46
C LEU A 49 -6.99 7.44 -4.61
N TYR A 50 -6.18 6.51 -5.12
CA TYR A 50 -6.55 5.62 -6.23
C TYR A 50 -6.98 4.24 -5.77
N GLY A 51 -6.49 3.79 -4.61
CA GLY A 51 -6.88 2.51 -4.04
C GLY A 51 -6.33 2.32 -2.64
N ILE A 52 -7.06 1.55 -1.84
CA ILE A 52 -6.69 1.21 -0.46
C ILE A 52 -7.12 -0.21 -0.15
N LYS A 53 -6.25 -0.98 0.50
CA LYS A 53 -6.55 -2.33 0.98
C LYS A 53 -5.92 -2.56 2.34
N ARG A 54 -6.67 -3.22 3.22
CA ARG A 54 -6.18 -3.72 4.50
C ARG A 54 -5.72 -5.17 4.34
N THR A 55 -4.58 -5.51 4.93
CA THR A 55 -3.98 -6.84 4.85
C THR A 55 -3.33 -7.21 6.18
N SER A 56 -3.07 -8.50 6.38
CA SER A 56 -2.30 -9.02 7.52
C SER A 56 -0.90 -9.42 7.07
N LEU A 57 0.08 -9.35 7.97
CA LEU A 57 1.49 -9.73 7.71
C LEU A 57 1.69 -11.14 7.14
N THR A 58 0.74 -12.04 7.34
CA THR A 58 0.78 -13.40 6.79
C THR A 58 0.61 -13.42 5.26
N GLU A 59 0.08 -12.36 4.66
CA GLU A 59 -0.08 -12.23 3.21
C GLU A 59 1.15 -11.55 2.60
N THR A 60 2.02 -12.33 1.96
CA THR A 60 3.25 -11.82 1.32
C THR A 60 3.01 -11.19 -0.05
N ASN A 61 1.85 -11.49 -0.68
CA ASN A 61 1.46 -10.93 -1.97
C ASN A 61 0.08 -10.29 -1.83
N VAL A 62 0.03 -8.97 -1.98
CA VAL A 62 -1.20 -8.20 -1.82
C VAL A 62 -1.61 -7.67 -3.18
N LYS A 63 -2.73 -8.19 -3.68
CA LYS A 63 -3.39 -7.67 -4.89
C LYS A 63 -4.26 -6.48 -4.52
N LEU A 64 -3.99 -5.34 -5.14
CA LEU A 64 -4.76 -4.11 -4.99
C LEU A 64 -5.31 -3.70 -6.36
N ASP A 65 -6.63 -3.54 -6.42
CA ASP A 65 -7.29 -2.92 -7.56
C ASP A 65 -7.25 -1.40 -7.39
N ILE A 66 -6.66 -0.71 -8.36
CA ILE A 66 -6.57 0.75 -8.38
C ILE A 66 -7.37 1.31 -9.56
N GLU A 67 -8.01 2.45 -9.33
CA GLU A 67 -8.63 3.22 -10.40
C GLU A 67 -7.54 3.84 -11.28
N ALA A 68 -7.67 3.74 -12.61
CA ALA A 68 -6.72 4.39 -13.51
C ALA A 68 -6.89 5.92 -13.47
N PRO A 69 -5.80 6.72 -13.52
CA PRO A 69 -5.90 8.15 -13.74
C PRO A 69 -6.69 8.48 -15.01
N SER A 70 -7.56 9.48 -14.95
CA SER A 70 -8.46 9.84 -16.05
C SER A 70 -7.73 10.44 -17.27
N MET A 71 -6.55 11.02 -17.05
CA MET A 71 -5.72 11.59 -18.12
C MET A 71 -4.75 10.56 -18.66
N LYS A 72 -4.58 10.53 -19.98
CA LYS A 72 -3.52 9.74 -20.62
C LYS A 72 -2.15 10.35 -20.34
N GLY A 73 -1.13 9.51 -20.31
CA GLY A 73 0.27 9.88 -20.11
C GLY A 73 0.91 9.25 -18.88
N LYS A 74 2.09 9.78 -18.52
CA LYS A 74 2.86 9.33 -17.36
C LYS A 74 2.36 10.01 -16.09
N HIS A 75 2.08 9.20 -15.08
CA HIS A 75 1.66 9.62 -13.74
C HIS A 75 2.64 9.06 -12.71
N GLU A 76 3.11 9.93 -11.82
CA GLU A 76 3.92 9.53 -10.67
C GLU A 76 2.98 9.29 -9.49
N LEU A 77 2.81 8.04 -9.10
CA LEU A 77 2.04 7.63 -7.94
C LEU A 77 2.96 7.26 -6.78
N THR A 78 2.41 7.23 -5.57
CA THR A 78 3.11 6.77 -4.38
C THR A 78 2.33 5.63 -3.73
N LEU A 79 3.03 4.53 -3.48
CA LEU A 79 2.56 3.40 -2.69
C LEU A 79 2.99 3.61 -1.24
N TYR A 80 2.02 3.61 -0.33
CA TYR A 80 2.24 3.64 1.10
C TYR A 80 1.91 2.28 1.71
N VAL A 81 2.78 1.81 2.59
CA VAL A 81 2.52 0.66 3.45
C VAL A 81 2.61 1.17 4.88
N VAL A 82 1.46 1.24 5.54
CA VAL A 82 1.28 1.91 6.84
C VAL A 82 0.85 0.90 7.88
N SER A 83 1.53 0.87 9.02
CA SER A 83 1.14 -0.01 10.13
C SER A 83 -0.02 0.61 10.91
N ASP A 84 -0.98 -0.21 11.35
CA ASP A 84 -2.05 0.25 12.24
C ASP A 84 -1.65 0.20 13.73
N SER A 85 -0.45 -0.29 14.04
CA SER A 85 -0.03 -0.63 15.41
C SER A 85 1.34 -0.06 15.79
N TYR A 86 2.21 0.22 14.82
CA TYR A 86 3.55 0.74 15.06
C TYR A 86 3.74 2.12 14.44
N VAL A 87 4.29 3.04 15.22
CA VAL A 87 4.66 4.38 14.75
C VAL A 87 6.01 4.29 14.03
N SER A 88 6.21 5.12 13.00
CA SER A 88 7.48 5.26 12.26
C SER A 88 7.96 4.00 11.51
N THR A 89 7.06 3.03 11.27
CA THR A 89 7.34 1.82 10.47
C THR A 89 6.64 1.91 9.10
N ASP A 90 6.38 3.13 8.63
CA ASP A 90 5.68 3.36 7.37
C ASP A 90 6.67 3.37 6.21
N TYR A 91 6.33 2.67 5.13
CA TYR A 91 7.15 2.62 3.93
C TYR A 91 6.47 3.36 2.77
N GLN A 92 7.28 4.02 1.95
CA GLN A 92 6.82 4.76 0.78
C GLN A 92 7.64 4.38 -0.44
N TYR A 93 6.97 4.05 -1.54
CA TYR A 93 7.59 3.70 -2.80
C TYR A 93 7.00 4.52 -3.94
N LYS A 94 7.86 5.10 -4.77
CA LYS A 94 7.44 5.82 -5.98
C LYS A 94 7.11 4.81 -7.08
N LEU A 95 5.97 5.02 -7.74
CA LEU A 95 5.49 4.21 -8.84
C LEU A 95 5.29 5.09 -10.06
N GLU A 96 5.79 4.66 -11.22
CA GLU A 96 5.51 5.30 -12.49
C GLU A 96 4.45 4.50 -13.26
N LEU A 97 3.34 5.15 -13.55
CA LEU A 97 2.20 4.57 -14.25
C LEU A 97 2.03 5.27 -15.60
N ASN A 98 2.00 4.50 -16.68
CA ASN A 98 1.75 5.04 -18.03
C ASN A 98 0.36 4.60 -18.51
N VAL A 99 -0.55 5.57 -18.63
CA VAL A 99 -1.93 5.36 -19.11
C VAL A 99 -1.95 5.67 -20.61
N VAL A 100 -2.30 4.67 -21.43
CA VAL A 100 -2.34 4.77 -22.91
C VAL A 100 -3.75 4.94 -23.46
#